data_AF-A0A9D4SZ18-F1
#
_entry.id   AF-A0A9D4SZ18-F1
#
_cell.length_a   1.000
_cell.length_b   1.000
_cell.length_c   1.000
_cell.angle_alpha   90.00
_cell.angle_beta   90.00
_cell.angle_gamma   90.00
#
_symmetry.space_group_name_H-M   'P 1'
#
loop_
_entity.id
_entity.type
_entity.pdbx_description
1 polymer ?
#
loop_
_entity_poly.entity_id
_entity_poly.type
_entity_poly.pdbx_seq_one_letter_code
_entity_poly.pdbx_strand_id
1 'polypeptide(L)'
;MSEELEDERSHSPDIHFEPVMKLPLIDVKTLEEDEEVLVKLRGKLYRYVTAPNEAPEWKERGTGEVKILCNKAGHCRILMRRDKTFKVCANHYGKNYHRASIRMH
;
A
#
# COMPACT_ATOMS: atom_id res chain seq x y z
N MET A 1 16.09 -6.24 -44.87
CA MET A 1 14.66 -6.33 -45.22
C MET A 1 14.03 -7.35 -44.30
N SER A 2 13.43 -6.86 -43.22
CA SER A 2 12.59 -7.63 -42.30
C SER A 2 11.50 -6.63 -41.91
N GLU A 3 10.35 -6.78 -42.55
CA GLU A 3 9.20 -5.88 -42.49
C GLU A 3 8.66 -5.84 -41.05
N GLU A 4 8.55 -4.63 -40.50
CA GLU A 4 7.82 -4.37 -39.26
C GLU A 4 6.32 -4.55 -39.56
N LEU A 5 5.74 -5.65 -39.06
CA LEU A 5 4.30 -5.83 -39.04
C LEU A 5 3.70 -4.83 -38.04
N GLU A 6 3.24 -3.69 -38.54
CA GLU A 6 2.43 -2.74 -37.78
C GLU A 6 1.17 -3.46 -37.27
N ASP A 7 1.10 -3.56 -35.95
CA ASP A 7 0.00 -4.11 -35.16
C ASP A 7 -1.27 -3.26 -35.40
N GLU A 8 -2.06 -3.58 -36.44
CA GLU A 8 -3.43 -3.07 -36.63
C GLU A 8 -4.33 -3.59 -35.49
N ARG A 9 -4.14 -3.04 -34.28
CA ARG A 9 -5.16 -3.10 -33.24
C ARG A 9 -6.33 -2.24 -33.69
N SER A 10 -7.41 -2.90 -34.11
CA SER A 10 -8.71 -2.28 -34.33
C SER A 10 -9.05 -1.39 -33.13
N HIS A 11 -9.13 -0.08 -33.34
CA HIS A 11 -9.56 0.86 -32.31
C HIS A 11 -11.01 0.54 -31.99
N SER A 12 -11.28 0.03 -30.78
CA SER A 12 -12.65 -0.09 -30.28
C SER A 12 -13.32 1.29 -30.29
N PRO A 13 -14.58 1.41 -30.71
CA PRO A 13 -15.27 2.70 -30.67
C PRO A 13 -15.26 3.26 -29.25
N ASP A 14 -14.89 4.52 -29.10
CA ASP A 14 -14.90 5.22 -27.81
C ASP A 14 -16.35 5.47 -27.40
N ILE A 15 -16.89 4.60 -26.55
CA ILE A 15 -18.28 4.68 -26.08
C ILE A 15 -18.33 5.73 -24.96
N HIS A 16 -19.02 6.85 -25.24
CA HIS A 16 -19.25 7.91 -24.27
C HIS A 16 -20.38 7.55 -23.29
N PHE A 17 -20.23 7.92 -22.02
CA PHE A 17 -21.24 7.74 -20.96
C PHE A 17 -21.44 9.06 -20.20
N GLU A 18 -22.67 9.48 -19.98
CA GLU A 18 -22.96 10.61 -19.08
C GLU A 18 -22.61 10.25 -17.61
N PRO A 19 -21.92 11.15 -16.89
CA PRO A 19 -21.55 10.92 -15.51
C PRO A 19 -22.76 10.94 -14.57
N VAL A 20 -22.93 9.88 -13.78
CA VAL A 20 -24.03 9.75 -12.78
C VAL A 20 -23.89 10.76 -11.64
N MET A 21 -22.66 11.15 -11.29
CA MET A 21 -22.41 12.16 -10.26
C MET A 21 -21.15 12.99 -10.55
N LYS A 22 -21.16 14.25 -10.10
CA LYS A 22 -19.97 15.10 -10.09
C LYS A 22 -19.36 15.07 -8.70
N LEU A 23 -18.11 14.61 -8.60
CA LEU A 23 -17.36 14.64 -7.35
C LEU A 23 -16.67 16.00 -7.21
N PRO A 24 -16.83 16.71 -6.08
CA PRO A 24 -16.07 17.93 -5.84
C PRO A 24 -14.58 17.58 -5.67
N LEU A 25 -13.72 18.53 -6.07
CA LEU A 25 -12.31 18.45 -5.73
C LEU A 25 -12.16 18.66 -4.22
N ILE A 26 -11.40 17.78 -3.56
CA ILE A 26 -11.16 17.80 -2.13
C ILE A 26 -9.66 17.80 -1.90
N ASP A 27 -9.19 18.64 -0.98
CA ASP A 27 -7.82 18.59 -0.49
C ASP A 27 -7.60 17.35 0.36
N VAL A 28 -6.71 16.46 -0.06
CA VAL A 28 -6.45 15.18 0.61
C VAL A 28 -5.19 15.30 1.43
N LYS A 29 -5.34 15.18 2.75
CA LYS A 29 -4.22 15.14 3.69
C LYS A 29 -3.78 13.71 3.95
N THR A 30 -2.48 13.50 4.05
CA THR A 30 -1.89 12.19 4.32
C THR A 30 -1.93 11.83 5.80
N LEU A 31 -2.02 12.86 6.66
CA LEU A 31 -1.89 12.77 8.12
C LEU A 31 -0.51 12.25 8.54
N GLU A 32 0.49 12.56 7.74
CA GLU A 32 1.92 12.25 7.93
C GLU A 32 2.74 13.56 8.06
N GLU A 33 2.11 14.74 7.88
CA GLU A 33 2.80 16.03 7.71
C GLU A 33 3.54 16.53 8.97
N ASP A 34 3.12 16.08 10.15
CA ASP A 34 3.72 16.46 11.45
C ASP A 34 4.75 15.42 11.96
N GLU A 35 5.12 14.44 11.14
CA GLU A 35 6.01 13.35 11.49
C GLU A 35 7.29 13.33 10.61
N GLU A 36 8.41 13.02 11.24
CA GLU A 36 9.70 12.83 10.56
C GLU A 36 9.85 11.38 10.08
N VAL A 37 10.33 11.21 8.85
CA VAL A 37 10.63 9.90 8.27
C VAL A 37 12.03 9.45 8.70
N LEU A 38 12.12 8.50 9.62
CA LEU A 38 13.40 7.93 10.06
C LEU A 38 13.92 6.85 9.13
N VAL A 39 13.01 6.03 8.58
CA VAL A 39 13.32 4.92 7.67
C VAL A 39 12.32 4.92 6.55
N LYS A 40 12.80 4.66 5.33
CA LYS A 40 11.99 4.53 4.12
C LYS A 40 12.58 3.43 3.24
N LEU A 41 11.90 2.30 3.16
CA LEU A 41 12.38 1.12 2.45
C LEU A 41 11.24 0.46 1.70
N ARG A 42 11.56 -0.18 0.58
CA ARG A 42 10.61 -1.03 -0.14
C ARG A 42 10.63 -2.42 0.49
N GLY A 43 9.45 -3.02 0.66
CA GLY A 43 9.35 -4.36 1.22
C GLY A 43 8.01 -5.02 0.95
N LYS A 44 7.93 -6.28 1.35
CA LYS A 44 6.69 -7.06 1.33
C LYS A 44 6.30 -7.46 2.76
N LEU A 45 5.06 -7.14 3.12
CA LEU A 45 4.49 -7.40 4.42
C LEU A 45 3.63 -8.66 4.39
N TYR A 46 3.88 -9.56 5.35
CA TYR A 46 3.05 -10.74 5.57
C TYR A 46 2.31 -10.67 6.89
N ARG A 47 1.14 -11.32 6.95
CA ARG A 47 0.40 -11.58 8.19
C ARG A 47 0.36 -13.07 8.48
N TYR A 48 0.61 -13.45 9.72
CA TYR A 48 0.45 -14.81 10.17
C TYR A 48 -1.02 -15.08 10.47
N VAL A 49 -1.59 -16.11 9.85
CA VAL A 49 -2.97 -16.51 10.02
C VAL A 49 -3.00 -17.84 10.75
N THR A 50 -3.76 -17.88 11.84
CA THR A 50 -4.08 -19.09 12.59
C THR A 50 -5.60 -19.23 12.61
N ALA A 51 -6.12 -20.34 12.10
CA ALA A 51 -7.55 -20.67 12.17
C ALA A 51 -7.73 -22.02 12.87
N PRO A 52 -8.86 -22.27 13.57
CA PRO A 52 -9.14 -23.57 14.15
C PRO A 52 -9.14 -24.64 13.05
N ASN A 53 -8.47 -25.77 13.28
CA ASN A 53 -8.38 -26.91 12.37
C ASN A 53 -7.65 -26.64 11.03
N GLU A 54 -6.91 -25.54 10.90
CA GLU A 54 -6.06 -25.25 9.74
C GLU A 54 -4.59 -25.09 10.18
N ALA A 55 -3.67 -25.49 9.30
CA ALA A 55 -2.25 -25.27 9.54
C ALA A 55 -1.94 -23.76 9.53
N PRO A 56 -1.17 -23.24 10.50
CA PRO A 56 -0.78 -21.84 10.48
C PRO A 56 0.01 -21.47 9.22
N GLU A 57 -0.32 -20.34 8.62
CA GLU A 57 0.30 -19.92 7.36
C GLU A 57 0.55 -18.41 7.28
N TRP A 58 1.53 -18.03 6.47
CA TRP A 58 1.81 -16.63 6.15
C TRP A 58 1.05 -16.23 4.90
N LYS A 59 0.19 -15.19 5.01
CA LYS A 59 -0.49 -14.58 3.86
C LYS A 59 0.12 -13.22 3.57
N GLU A 60 0.32 -12.90 2.29
CA GLU A 60 0.74 -11.56 1.89
C GLU A 60 -0.32 -10.55 2.33
N ARG A 61 0.12 -9.49 3.00
CA ARG A 61 -0.73 -8.36 3.41
C ARG A 61 -0.58 -7.19 2.46
N GLY A 62 0.62 -6.94 1.93
CA GLY A 62 0.85 -5.93 0.92
C GLY A 62 2.32 -5.77 0.53
N THR A 63 2.55 -5.23 -0.66
CA THR A 63 3.86 -4.86 -1.18
C THR A 63 3.87 -3.34 -1.42
N GLY A 64 4.95 -2.67 -1.00
CA GLY A 64 5.06 -1.22 -1.13
C GLY A 64 6.16 -0.62 -0.26
N GLU A 65 6.03 0.68 0.00
CA GLU A 65 6.98 1.43 0.82
C GLU A 65 6.59 1.37 2.30
N VAL A 66 7.55 0.93 3.11
CA VAL A 66 7.50 0.92 4.58
C VAL A 66 8.22 2.17 5.08
N LYS A 67 7.54 2.93 5.94
CA LYS A 67 8.07 4.08 6.65
C LYS A 67 8.07 3.83 8.15
N ILE A 68 9.12 4.28 8.84
CA ILE A 68 9.07 4.54 10.28
C ILE A 68 8.95 6.05 10.44
N LEU A 69 7.82 6.49 10.99
CA LEU A 69 7.46 7.88 11.19
C LEU A 69 7.51 8.20 12.67
N CYS A 70 8.12 9.32 13.07
CA CYS A 70 8.15 9.75 14.47
C CYS A 70 7.70 11.20 14.59
N ASN A 71 6.81 11.46 15.54
CA ASN A 71 6.37 12.83 15.81
C ASN A 71 7.36 13.57 16.72
N LYS A 72 7.17 14.89 16.87
CA LYS A 72 8.00 15.76 17.74
C LYS A 72 7.98 15.35 19.22
N ALA A 73 6.98 14.59 19.66
CA ALA A 73 6.89 14.06 21.02
C ALA A 73 7.64 12.72 21.21
N GLY A 74 8.27 12.18 20.15
CA GLY A 74 9.02 10.93 20.17
C GLY A 74 8.18 9.67 20.00
N HIS A 75 6.88 9.78 19.67
CA HIS A 75 6.07 8.62 19.35
C HIS A 75 6.31 8.17 17.92
N CYS A 76 6.75 6.92 17.76
CA CYS A 76 7.09 6.33 16.47
C CYS A 76 6.07 5.28 16.04
N ARG A 77 5.72 5.28 14.75
CA ARG A 77 4.84 4.30 14.11
C ARG A 77 5.43 3.74 12.84
N ILE A 78 5.07 2.50 12.54
CA ILE A 78 5.29 1.87 11.24
C ILE A 78 4.07 2.15 10.38
N LEU A 79 4.30 2.77 9.23
CA LEU A 79 3.30 3.02 8.20
C LEU A 79 3.72 2.35 6.89
N MET A 80 2.81 1.62 6.26
CA MET A 80 3.05 1.03 4.94
C MET A 80 1.81 1.16 4.07
N ARG A 81 1.99 1.53 2.80
CA ARG A 81 0.94 1.62 1.79
C ARG A 81 1.26 0.68 0.63
N ARG A 82 0.23 0.09 0.03
CA ARG A 82 0.36 -0.76 -1.15
C ARG A 82 0.64 0.05 -2.40
N ASP A 83 1.39 -0.53 -3.32
CA ASP A 83 1.57 0.05 -4.65
C ASP A 83 0.24 0.18 -5.40
N LYS A 84 0.19 1.17 -6.31
CA LYS A 84 -0.92 1.49 -7.22
C LYS A 84 -2.21 1.96 -6.51
N THR A 85 -2.62 1.27 -5.46
CA THR A 85 -3.85 1.57 -4.70
C THR A 85 -3.64 2.56 -3.57
N PHE A 86 -2.40 2.74 -3.10
CA PHE A 86 -2.01 3.59 -1.98
C PHE A 86 -2.74 3.28 -0.65
N LYS A 87 -3.45 2.15 -0.57
CA LYS A 87 -4.17 1.70 0.61
C LYS A 87 -3.19 1.31 1.70
N VAL A 88 -3.43 1.80 2.91
CA VAL A 88 -2.66 1.45 4.10
C VAL A 88 -2.74 -0.07 4.33
N CYS A 89 -1.59 -0.71 4.46
CA CYS A 89 -1.46 -2.13 4.83
C CYS A 89 -0.73 -2.33 6.15
N ALA A 90 -0.13 -1.30 6.76
CA ALA A 90 0.25 -1.28 8.17
C ALA A 90 0.19 0.15 8.70
N ASN A 91 -0.31 0.33 9.92
CA ASN A 91 -0.29 1.59 10.67
C ASN A 91 -0.36 1.23 12.16
N HIS A 92 0.80 1.15 12.82
CA HIS A 92 0.87 0.77 14.23
C HIS A 92 2.02 1.48 14.92
N TYR A 93 1.76 2.01 16.11
CA TYR A 93 2.82 2.52 16.98
C TYR A 93 3.72 1.37 17.43
N GLY A 94 5.02 1.61 17.46
CA GLY A 94 5.97 0.66 18.05
C GLY A 94 5.70 0.57 19.56
N LYS A 95 5.01 -0.48 20.01
CA LYS A 95 5.00 -0.89 21.42
C LYS A 95 6.03 -2.01 21.61
N ASN A 96 6.67 -2.04 22.79
CA ASN A 96 7.65 -3.03 23.20
C ASN A 96 7.39 -4.42 22.58
N TYR A 97 8.38 -4.88 21.82
CA TYR A 97 8.36 -5.87 20.71
C TYR A 97 7.91 -7.31 21.01
N HIS A 98 7.08 -7.57 22.03
CA HIS A 98 6.80 -8.95 22.43
C HIS A 98 5.67 -9.67 21.69
N ARG A 99 4.93 -9.06 20.74
CA ARG A 99 3.81 -9.82 20.13
C ARG A 99 3.22 -9.36 18.79
N ALA A 100 3.98 -8.68 17.94
CA ALA A 100 3.55 -8.47 16.56
C ALA A 100 4.31 -9.45 15.63
N SER A 101 3.65 -10.52 15.20
CA SER A 101 4.18 -11.45 14.18
C SER A 101 4.10 -10.82 12.79
N ILE A 102 4.78 -9.69 12.60
CA ILE A 102 4.92 -9.02 11.33
C ILE A 102 6.29 -9.40 10.77
N ARG A 103 6.29 -10.18 9.70
CA ARG A 103 7.50 -10.50 8.93
C ARG A 103 7.55 -9.58 7.72
N MET A 104 8.65 -8.85 7.59
CA MET A 104 8.98 -8.05 6.42
C MET A 104 10.15 -8.72 5.69
N HIS A 105 10.05 -8.78 4.36
CA HIS A 105 11.10 -9.22 3.44
C HIS A 105 11.43 -8.11 2.45
#